data_AF-V9EV38-F1
#
_entry.id   AF-V9EV38-F1
#
_cell.length_a   1.000
_cell.length_b   1.000
_cell.length_c   1.000
_cell.angle_alpha   90.00
_cell.angle_beta   90.00
_cell.angle_gamma   90.00
#
_symmetry.space_group_name_H-M   'P 1'
#
loop_
_entity.id
_entity.type
_entity.pdbx_description
1 polymer ?
#
loop_
_entity_poly.entity_id
_entity_poly.type
_entity_poly.pdbx_seq_one_letter_code
_entity_poly.pdbx_strand_id
1 'polypeptide(L)'
;MADDDTIIRRRLLTRTSTVGKTGLKKCAETMLSLVELLTDESVDDATCKHELDGLFWEMEQLQFEANKTEIWNYTCDRELEEYETLNSEIDTSIAKVTKEIEELKVKVHVEKTVRAYKEEYESIARVINELPSRKEIETEIEGQKKRLEEASTAIEAVDGKLDLRTKQFALLMNTIQNLKATLEEDAVMEEEQQDEDEEMEDVESKEKENGRSPSSP
;
A
#
# COMPACT_ATOMS: atom_id res chain seq x y z
N MET A 1 -4.21 45.31 -43.50
CA MET A 1 -3.87 44.09 -42.73
C MET A 1 -4.56 42.85 -43.28
N ALA A 2 -5.89 42.68 -43.20
CA ALA A 2 -6.55 41.50 -43.80
C ALA A 2 -6.44 41.45 -45.34
N ASP A 3 -6.48 42.61 -46.01
CA ASP A 3 -6.35 42.71 -47.47
C ASP A 3 -4.90 42.45 -47.96
N ASP A 4 -3.92 42.95 -47.22
CA ASP A 4 -2.49 42.73 -47.50
C ASP A 4 -2.11 41.25 -47.36
N ASP A 5 -2.60 40.56 -46.33
CA ASP A 5 -2.36 39.13 -46.15
C ASP A 5 -2.98 38.31 -47.27
N THR A 6 -4.18 38.67 -47.76
CA THR A 6 -4.75 38.02 -48.94
C THR A 6 -3.94 38.28 -50.21
N ILE A 7 -3.39 39.49 -50.39
CA ILE A 7 -2.53 39.84 -51.53
C ILE A 7 -1.19 39.10 -51.46
N ILE A 8 -0.58 39.03 -50.27
CA ILE A 8 0.68 38.32 -50.02
C ILE A 8 0.47 36.82 -50.21
N ARG A 9 -0.59 36.25 -49.65
CA ARG A 9 -0.96 34.84 -49.83
C ARG A 9 -1.21 34.51 -51.29
N ARG A 10 -1.93 35.37 -52.01
CA ARG A 10 -2.15 35.22 -53.46
C ARG A 10 -0.85 35.31 -54.24
N ARG A 11 0.06 36.24 -53.90
CA ARG A 11 1.38 36.37 -54.53
C ARG A 11 2.30 35.19 -54.25
N LEU A 12 2.28 34.64 -53.04
CA LEU A 12 3.07 33.48 -52.64
C LEU A 12 2.54 32.20 -53.29
N LEU A 13 1.21 31.99 -53.25
CA LEU A 13 0.55 30.85 -53.90
C LEU A 13 0.73 30.84 -55.41
N THR A 14 0.65 32.00 -56.06
CA THR A 14 0.83 32.10 -57.52
C THR A 14 2.27 32.36 -57.94
N ARG A 15 3.21 32.50 -56.98
CA ARG A 15 4.59 32.99 -57.17
C ARG A 15 4.67 34.04 -58.30
N THR A 16 3.77 35.03 -58.28
CA THR A 16 3.59 35.97 -59.40
C THR A 16 4.77 36.92 -59.61
N SER A 17 5.85 36.80 -58.83
CA SER A 17 7.13 37.42 -59.16
C SER A 17 7.94 36.62 -60.19
N THR A 18 7.62 35.34 -60.44
CA THR A 18 8.31 34.45 -61.40
C THR A 18 7.48 34.08 -62.61
N VAL A 19 6.15 34.25 -62.58
CA VAL A 19 5.27 34.02 -63.74
C VAL A 19 4.97 35.40 -64.36
N GLY A 20 5.54 35.62 -65.55
CA GLY A 20 5.55 36.88 -66.26
C GLY A 20 4.16 37.41 -66.55
N LYS A 21 3.65 38.30 -65.70
CA LYS A 21 2.55 39.23 -66.07
C LYS A 21 2.92 40.10 -67.28
N THR A 22 4.19 40.08 -67.69
CA THR A 22 4.73 40.83 -68.82
C THR A 22 4.73 40.05 -70.13
N GLY A 23 4.84 38.71 -70.14
CA GLY A 23 5.05 37.93 -71.37
C GLY A 23 3.89 38.03 -72.36
N LEU A 24 2.67 37.68 -71.93
CA LEU A 24 1.48 37.75 -72.79
C LEU A 24 1.15 39.17 -73.23
N LYS A 25 1.25 40.13 -72.30
CA LYS A 25 1.01 41.55 -72.61
C LYS A 25 2.00 42.07 -73.64
N LYS A 26 3.28 41.76 -73.48
CA LYS A 26 4.36 42.16 -74.38
C LYS A 26 4.21 41.51 -75.76
N CYS A 27 3.86 40.22 -75.82
CA CYS A 27 3.55 39.53 -77.07
C CYS A 27 2.32 40.14 -77.79
N ALA A 28 1.30 40.56 -77.04
CA ALA A 28 0.13 41.23 -77.62
C ALA A 28 0.48 42.64 -78.13
N GLU A 29 1.31 43.39 -77.40
CA GLU A 29 1.80 44.70 -77.81
C GLU A 29 2.67 44.60 -79.08
N THR A 30 3.61 43.65 -79.17
CA THR A 30 4.43 43.45 -80.39
C THR A 30 3.58 43.01 -81.59
N MET A 31 2.56 42.17 -81.38
CA MET A 31 1.62 41.79 -82.42
C MET A 31 0.82 42.99 -82.94
N LEU A 32 0.33 43.85 -82.05
CA LEU A 32 -0.40 45.06 -82.44
C LEU A 32 0.51 46.05 -83.19
N SER A 33 1.74 46.26 -82.73
CA SER A 33 2.74 47.09 -83.43
C SER A 33 3.04 46.58 -84.85
N LEU A 34 3.14 45.26 -85.02
CA LEU A 34 3.34 44.66 -86.35
C LEU A 34 2.13 44.89 -87.26
N VAL A 35 0.91 44.78 -86.73
CA VAL A 35 -0.32 45.05 -87.50
C VAL A 35 -0.39 46.52 -87.92
N GLU A 36 -0.02 47.45 -87.05
CA GLU A 36 0.04 48.88 -87.38
C GLU A 36 1.06 49.16 -88.49
N LEU A 37 2.25 48.56 -88.42
CA LEU A 37 3.28 48.70 -89.46
C LEU A 37 2.85 48.10 -90.81
N LEU A 38 2.14 46.97 -90.80
CA LEU A 38 1.61 46.35 -92.02
C LEU A 38 0.50 47.18 -92.69
N THR A 39 -0.16 48.08 -91.95
CA THR A 39 -1.17 48.99 -92.52
C THR A 39 -0.59 50.26 -93.13
N ASP A 40 0.70 50.52 -92.93
CA ASP A 40 1.41 51.67 -93.49
C ASP A 40 2.14 51.28 -94.79
N GLU A 41 1.66 51.75 -95.94
CA GLU A 41 2.22 51.47 -97.27
C GLU A 41 3.63 52.05 -97.48
N SER A 42 4.14 52.88 -96.55
CA SER A 42 5.45 53.52 -96.65
C SER A 42 6.60 52.75 -95.96
N VAL A 43 6.28 51.66 -95.25
CA VAL A 43 7.24 50.85 -94.48
C VAL A 43 8.05 49.92 -95.39
N ASP A 44 9.34 49.77 -95.13
CA ASP A 44 10.19 48.84 -95.88
C ASP A 44 10.03 47.38 -95.44
N ASP A 45 10.25 46.46 -96.38
CA ASP A 45 10.12 45.01 -96.13
C ASP A 45 11.11 44.52 -95.04
N ALA A 46 12.25 45.21 -94.89
CA ALA A 46 13.26 44.89 -93.89
C ALA A 46 12.79 45.17 -92.44
N THR A 47 12.12 46.30 -92.21
CA THR A 47 11.55 46.65 -90.89
C THR A 47 10.38 45.73 -90.56
N CYS A 48 9.53 45.42 -91.55
CA CYS A 48 8.44 44.45 -91.36
C CYS A 48 8.97 43.07 -90.95
N LYS A 49 10.05 42.60 -91.57
CA LYS A 49 10.68 41.31 -91.24
C LYS A 49 11.30 41.33 -89.83
N HIS A 50 11.94 42.43 -89.44
CA HIS A 50 12.52 42.59 -88.11
C HIS A 50 11.45 42.49 -87.00
N GLU A 51 10.31 43.14 -87.18
CA GLU A 51 9.20 43.09 -86.21
C GLU A 51 8.50 41.73 -86.19
N LEU A 52 8.41 41.04 -87.33
CA LEU A 52 7.95 39.65 -87.41
C LEU A 52 8.85 38.71 -86.61
N ASP A 53 10.17 38.81 -86.77
CA ASP A 53 11.16 38.02 -86.03
C ASP A 53 11.08 38.34 -84.52
N GLY A 54 10.84 39.60 -84.16
CA GLY A 54 10.57 40.03 -82.79
C GLY A 54 9.30 39.41 -82.20
N LEU A 55 8.21 39.33 -82.96
CA LEU A 55 6.98 38.66 -82.54
C LEU A 55 7.21 37.16 -82.31
N PHE A 56 7.93 36.47 -83.21
CA PHE A 56 8.25 35.05 -83.03
C PHE A 56 9.07 34.80 -81.77
N TRP A 57 10.05 35.67 -81.48
CA TRP A 57 10.82 35.59 -80.24
C TRP A 57 9.93 35.72 -79.00
N GLU A 58 9.01 36.69 -78.96
CA GLU A 58 8.10 36.84 -77.82
C GLU A 58 7.12 35.65 -77.68
N MET A 59 6.67 35.07 -78.80
CA MET A 59 5.83 33.86 -78.78
C MET A 59 6.58 32.64 -78.23
N GLU A 60 7.85 32.46 -78.61
CA GLU A 60 8.70 31.37 -78.09
C GLU A 60 8.94 31.53 -76.57
N GLN A 61 9.21 32.75 -76.11
CA GLN A 61 9.33 33.05 -74.68
C GLN A 61 8.04 32.76 -73.92
N LEU A 62 6.89 33.14 -74.46
CA LEU A 62 5.59 32.87 -73.84
C LEU A 62 5.31 31.35 -73.75
N GLN A 63 5.66 30.59 -74.78
CA GLN A 63 5.53 29.14 -74.77
C GLN A 63 6.45 28.51 -73.70
N PHE A 64 7.68 28.99 -73.57
CA PHE A 64 8.60 28.53 -72.54
C PHE A 64 8.07 28.80 -71.12
N GLU A 65 7.54 30.00 -70.87
CA GLU A 65 6.91 30.36 -69.59
C GLU A 65 5.69 29.49 -69.28
N ALA A 66 4.88 29.16 -70.27
CA ALA A 66 3.73 28.27 -70.12
C ALA A 66 4.16 26.85 -69.70
N ASN A 67 5.13 26.26 -70.41
CA ASN A 67 5.67 24.93 -70.09
C ASN A 67 6.30 24.89 -68.69
N LYS A 68 7.02 25.95 -68.31
CA LYS A 68 7.59 26.08 -66.96
C LYS A 68 6.50 26.09 -65.88
N THR A 69 5.40 26.78 -66.14
CA THR A 69 4.27 26.87 -65.20
C THR A 69 3.54 25.52 -65.09
N GLU A 70 3.42 24.77 -66.18
CA GLU A 70 2.86 23.42 -66.17
C GLU A 70 3.69 22.47 -65.30
N ILE A 71 5.01 22.40 -65.50
CA ILE A 71 5.91 21.57 -64.69
C ILE A 71 5.87 21.98 -63.21
N TRP A 72 5.79 23.29 -62.96
CA TRP A 72 5.65 23.82 -61.61
C TRP A 72 4.37 23.34 -60.93
N ASN A 73 3.22 23.46 -61.61
CA ASN A 73 1.94 22.99 -61.08
C ASN A 73 1.97 21.48 -60.80
N TYR A 74 2.49 20.69 -61.74
CA TYR A 74 2.66 19.25 -61.54
C TYR A 74 3.51 18.92 -60.30
N THR A 75 4.58 19.68 -60.08
CA THR A 75 5.44 19.50 -58.90
C THR A 75 4.71 19.88 -57.61
N CYS A 76 3.96 20.98 -57.61
CA CYS A 76 3.17 21.40 -56.46
C CYS A 76 2.06 20.41 -56.11
N ASP A 77 1.38 19.84 -57.11
CA ASP A 77 0.33 18.83 -56.88
C ASP A 77 0.93 17.59 -56.21
N ARG A 78 2.09 17.13 -56.69
CA ARG A 78 2.81 16.02 -56.05
C ARG A 78 3.27 16.34 -54.64
N GLU A 79 3.80 17.54 -54.41
CA GLU A 79 4.20 17.98 -53.06
C GLU A 79 3.00 18.01 -52.10
N LEU A 80 1.82 18.44 -52.57
CA LEU A 80 0.58 18.42 -51.76
C LEU A 80 0.19 16.99 -51.37
N GLU A 81 0.23 16.04 -52.30
CA GLU A 81 -0.04 14.62 -52.01
C GLU A 81 0.98 14.05 -50.98
N GLU A 82 2.26 14.39 -51.11
CA GLU A 82 3.29 14.02 -50.14
C GLU A 82 3.03 14.63 -48.76
N TYR A 83 2.54 15.88 -48.68
CA TYR A 83 2.18 16.49 -47.41
C TYR A 83 0.94 15.86 -46.78
N GLU A 84 -0.07 15.48 -47.58
CA GLU A 84 -1.27 14.78 -47.08
C GLU A 84 -0.91 13.41 -46.49
N THR A 85 -0.08 12.64 -47.20
CA THR A 85 0.40 11.34 -46.71
C THR A 85 1.23 11.50 -45.43
N LEU A 86 2.18 12.44 -45.39
CA LEU A 86 2.96 12.72 -44.19
C LEU A 86 2.07 13.14 -43.00
N ASN A 87 1.05 13.97 -43.25
CA ASN A 87 0.13 14.38 -42.19
C ASN A 87 -0.67 13.19 -41.64
N SER A 88 -1.14 12.30 -42.52
CA SER A 88 -1.83 11.06 -42.11
C SER A 88 -0.92 10.12 -41.31
N GLU A 89 0.37 10.03 -41.65
CA GLU A 89 1.35 9.25 -40.88
C GLU A 89 1.59 9.83 -39.50
N ILE A 90 1.72 11.17 -39.41
CA ILE A 90 1.85 11.88 -38.13
C ILE A 90 0.63 11.64 -37.25
N ASP A 91 -0.59 11.79 -37.80
CA ASP A 91 -1.83 11.55 -37.05
C ASP A 91 -1.92 10.11 -36.53
N THR A 92 -1.52 9.14 -37.35
CA THR A 92 -1.47 7.72 -36.95
C THR A 92 -0.45 7.49 -35.83
N SER A 93 0.72 8.11 -35.92
CA SER A 93 1.77 8.05 -34.90
C SER A 93 1.29 8.66 -33.58
N ILE A 94 0.63 9.84 -33.64
CA ILE A 94 0.05 10.51 -32.46
C ILE A 94 -1.00 9.60 -31.81
N ALA A 95 -1.90 9.01 -32.59
CA ALA A 95 -2.92 8.10 -32.07
C ALA A 95 -2.28 6.88 -31.36
N LYS A 96 -1.23 6.30 -31.96
CA LYS A 96 -0.49 5.17 -31.38
C LYS A 96 0.16 5.55 -30.05
N VAL A 97 0.91 6.65 -30.01
CA VAL A 97 1.59 7.13 -28.79
C VAL A 97 0.58 7.48 -27.70
N THR A 98 -0.55 8.10 -28.07
CA THR A 98 -1.62 8.43 -27.13
C THR A 98 -2.20 7.17 -26.48
N LYS A 99 -2.39 6.10 -27.25
CA LYS A 99 -2.82 4.81 -26.73
C LYS A 99 -1.77 4.18 -25.79
N GLU A 100 -0.50 4.21 -26.18
CA GLU A 100 0.60 3.70 -25.34
C GLU A 100 0.70 4.45 -24.00
N ILE A 101 0.50 5.77 -24.01
CA ILE A 101 0.44 6.59 -22.79
C ILE A 101 -0.68 6.12 -21.87
N GLU A 102 -1.87 5.85 -22.41
CA GLU A 102 -3.01 5.42 -21.60
C GLU A 102 -2.78 4.02 -21.00
N GLU A 103 -2.21 3.10 -21.78
CA GLU A 103 -1.80 1.78 -21.28
C GLU A 103 -0.75 1.87 -20.18
N LEU A 104 0.24 2.77 -20.32
CA LEU A 104 1.27 3.01 -19.32
C LEU A 104 0.69 3.62 -18.03
N LYS A 105 -0.28 4.53 -18.11
CA LYS A 105 -0.96 5.06 -16.93
C LYS A 105 -1.64 3.97 -16.12
N VAL A 106 -2.33 3.04 -16.78
CA VAL A 106 -2.98 1.90 -16.12
C VAL A 106 -1.93 1.03 -15.43
N LYS A 107 -0.83 0.69 -16.11
CA LYS A 107 0.28 -0.08 -15.51
C LYS A 107 0.86 0.62 -14.29
N VAL A 108 1.12 1.92 -14.36
CA VAL A 108 1.63 2.70 -13.23
C VAL A 108 0.65 2.66 -12.06
N HIS A 109 -0.65 2.71 -12.30
CA HIS A 109 -1.63 2.66 -11.22
C HIS A 109 -1.65 1.28 -10.53
N VAL A 110 -1.55 0.21 -11.30
CA VAL A 110 -1.44 -1.16 -10.77
C VAL A 110 -0.16 -1.32 -9.94
N GLU A 111 0.99 -0.89 -10.45
CA GLU A 111 2.27 -0.97 -9.74
C GLU A 111 2.29 -0.16 -8.45
N LYS A 112 1.66 1.03 -8.43
CA LYS A 112 1.47 1.80 -7.19
C LYS A 112 0.68 1.04 -6.15
N THR A 113 -0.36 0.33 -6.58
CA THR A 113 -1.20 -0.48 -5.69
C THR A 113 -0.42 -1.66 -5.13
N VAL A 114 0.33 -2.37 -5.98
CA VAL A 114 1.22 -3.47 -5.56
C VAL A 114 2.27 -2.98 -4.56
N ARG A 115 2.87 -1.81 -4.83
CA ARG A 115 3.83 -1.19 -3.91
C ARG A 115 3.20 -0.87 -2.55
N ALA A 116 2.01 -0.30 -2.53
CA ALA A 116 1.30 -0.02 -1.28
C ALA A 116 1.07 -1.29 -0.46
N TYR A 117 0.57 -2.37 -1.10
CA TYR A 117 0.43 -3.65 -0.41
C TYR A 117 1.76 -4.21 0.10
N LYS A 118 2.83 -4.08 -0.69
CA LYS A 118 4.16 -4.53 -0.26
C LYS A 118 4.65 -3.76 0.98
N GLU A 119 4.45 -2.44 1.01
CA GLU A 119 4.80 -1.60 2.16
C GLU A 119 3.97 -1.98 3.40
N GLU A 120 2.67 -2.29 3.25
CA GLU A 120 1.81 -2.81 4.33
C GLU A 120 2.31 -4.17 4.85
N TYR A 121 2.62 -5.11 3.95
CA TYR A 121 3.17 -6.41 4.33
C TYR A 121 4.52 -6.29 5.05
N GLU A 122 5.41 -5.42 4.57
CA GLU A 122 6.69 -5.16 5.24
C GLU A 122 6.50 -4.55 6.63
N SER A 123 5.53 -3.64 6.80
CA SER A 123 5.19 -3.08 8.11
C SER A 123 4.69 -4.15 9.08
N ILE A 124 3.77 -5.01 8.64
CA ILE A 124 3.24 -6.12 9.46
C ILE A 124 4.37 -7.11 9.78
N ALA A 125 5.22 -7.46 8.81
CA ALA A 125 6.33 -8.36 9.02
C ALA A 125 7.34 -7.83 10.04
N ARG A 126 7.61 -6.51 10.07
CA ARG A 126 8.45 -5.90 11.12
C ARG A 126 7.85 -6.11 12.51
N VAL A 127 6.56 -5.81 12.69
CA VAL A 127 5.87 -6.00 13.98
C VAL A 127 5.88 -7.48 14.39
N ILE A 128 5.65 -8.40 13.46
CA ILE A 128 5.70 -9.85 13.74
C ILE A 128 7.11 -10.28 14.18
N ASN A 129 8.16 -9.73 13.56
CA ASN A 129 9.54 -10.08 13.90
C ASN A 129 10.01 -9.51 15.24
N GLU A 130 9.34 -8.49 15.79
CA GLU A 130 9.59 -8.01 17.16
C GLU A 130 9.03 -8.96 18.22
N LEU A 131 8.04 -9.79 17.86
CA LEU A 131 7.47 -10.77 18.78
C LEU A 131 8.41 -11.98 18.93
N PRO A 132 8.51 -12.55 20.14
CA PRO A 132 9.32 -13.74 20.36
C PRO A 132 8.82 -14.89 19.50
N SER A 133 9.75 -15.77 19.12
CA SER A 133 9.40 -16.90 18.27
C SER A 133 8.37 -17.78 18.96
N ARG A 134 7.49 -18.40 18.18
CA ARG A 134 6.47 -19.31 18.72
C ARG A 134 7.08 -20.41 19.59
N LYS A 135 8.29 -20.87 19.23
CA LYS A 135 9.03 -21.88 19.98
C LYS A 135 9.45 -21.38 21.37
N GLU A 136 9.94 -20.14 21.48
CA GLU A 136 10.33 -19.53 22.76
C GLU A 136 9.11 -19.36 23.68
N ILE A 137 7.99 -18.88 23.13
CA ILE A 137 6.73 -18.76 23.87
C ILE A 137 6.27 -20.13 24.37
N GLU A 138 6.34 -21.16 23.53
CA GLU A 138 5.93 -22.52 23.89
C GLU A 138 6.83 -23.14 24.97
N THR A 139 8.14 -22.87 24.92
CA THR A 139 9.05 -23.28 26.01
C THR A 139 8.80 -22.54 27.32
N GLU A 140 8.49 -21.24 27.28
CA GLU A 140 8.14 -20.46 28.47
C GLU A 140 6.84 -20.98 29.10
N ILE A 141 5.82 -21.27 28.27
CA ILE A 141 4.55 -21.86 28.72
C ILE A 141 4.79 -23.20 29.43
N GLU A 142 5.60 -24.08 28.82
CA GLU A 142 5.89 -25.39 29.40
C GLU A 142 6.66 -25.27 30.73
N GLY A 143 7.62 -24.34 30.79
CA GLY A 143 8.35 -24.02 32.02
C GLY A 143 7.42 -23.49 33.12
N GLN A 144 6.49 -22.60 32.79
CA GLN A 144 5.52 -22.08 33.75
C GLN A 144 4.52 -23.13 34.21
N LYS A 145 4.04 -24.01 33.32
CA LYS A 145 3.19 -25.16 33.69
C LYS A 145 3.89 -26.06 34.70
N LYS A 146 5.15 -26.40 34.46
CA LYS A 146 5.94 -27.22 35.39
C LYS A 146 6.07 -26.57 36.76
N ARG A 147 6.37 -25.26 36.80
CA ARG A 147 6.44 -24.51 38.08
C ARG A 147 5.11 -24.48 38.81
N LEU A 148 4.00 -24.41 38.08
CA LEU A 148 2.66 -24.44 38.66
C LEU A 148 2.35 -25.83 39.26
N GLU A 149 2.73 -26.90 38.57
CA GLU A 149 2.60 -28.27 39.07
C GLU A 149 3.46 -28.51 40.32
N GLU A 150 4.71 -28.05 40.31
CA GLU A 150 5.61 -28.09 41.49
C GLU A 150 5.03 -27.30 42.67
N ALA A 151 4.46 -26.12 42.42
CA ALA A 151 3.82 -25.33 43.47
C ALA A 151 2.56 -26.01 44.02
N SER A 152 1.72 -26.60 43.15
CA SER A 152 0.52 -27.32 43.54
C SER A 152 0.85 -28.53 44.42
N THR A 153 1.83 -29.33 44.00
CA THR A 153 2.28 -30.50 44.78
C THR A 153 2.91 -30.08 46.12
N ALA A 154 3.65 -28.97 46.16
CA ALA A 154 4.17 -28.42 47.40
C ALA A 154 3.06 -27.96 48.36
N ILE A 155 2.01 -27.32 47.84
CA ILE A 155 0.81 -26.94 48.61
C ILE A 155 0.14 -28.19 49.17
N GLU A 156 -0.14 -29.19 48.33
CA GLU A 156 -0.75 -30.45 48.77
C GLU A 156 0.08 -31.16 49.85
N ALA A 157 1.41 -31.14 49.73
CA ALA A 157 2.30 -31.71 50.73
C ALA A 157 2.28 -30.94 52.06
N VAL A 158 2.16 -29.61 52.02
CA VAL A 158 2.02 -28.76 53.22
C VAL A 158 0.65 -28.97 53.86
N ASP A 159 -0.42 -29.01 53.07
CA ASP A 159 -1.78 -29.27 53.55
C ASP A 159 -1.88 -30.65 54.20
N GLY A 160 -1.25 -31.68 53.61
CA GLY A 160 -1.18 -33.01 54.22
C GLY A 160 -0.44 -33.02 55.56
N LYS A 161 0.65 -32.24 55.69
CA LYS A 161 1.36 -32.07 56.97
C LYS A 161 0.51 -31.31 57.99
N LEU A 162 -0.21 -30.28 57.57
CA LEU A 162 -1.10 -29.49 58.42
C LEU A 162 -2.24 -30.37 58.96
N ASP A 163 -2.86 -31.18 58.10
CA ASP A 163 -3.92 -32.10 58.49
C ASP A 163 -3.42 -33.16 59.48
N LEU A 164 -2.22 -33.73 59.24
CA LEU A 164 -1.58 -34.64 60.20
C LEU A 164 -1.33 -33.96 61.55
N ARG A 165 -0.81 -32.72 61.56
CA ARG A 165 -0.57 -31.97 62.80
C ARG A 165 -1.88 -31.64 63.52
N THR A 166 -2.93 -31.30 62.79
CA THR A 166 -4.27 -31.07 63.34
C THR A 166 -4.81 -32.34 64.01
N LYS A 167 -4.67 -33.50 63.37
CA LYS A 167 -5.03 -34.81 63.93
C LYS A 167 -4.22 -35.16 65.18
N GLN A 168 -2.91 -34.93 65.15
CA GLN A 168 -2.03 -35.14 66.31
C GLN A 168 -2.41 -34.23 67.49
N PHE A 169 -2.74 -32.97 67.21
CA PHE A 169 -3.17 -32.01 68.23
C PHE A 169 -4.52 -32.40 68.83
N ALA A 170 -5.47 -32.85 68.00
CA ALA A 170 -6.74 -33.39 68.47
C ALA A 170 -6.55 -34.63 69.37
N LEU A 171 -5.66 -35.55 68.99
CA LEU A 171 -5.33 -36.71 69.82
C LEU A 171 -4.71 -36.28 71.16
N LEU A 172 -3.74 -35.37 71.14
CA LEU A 172 -3.13 -34.83 72.37
C LEU A 172 -4.19 -34.20 73.27
N MET A 173 -5.09 -33.39 72.71
CA MET A 173 -6.16 -32.76 73.48
C MET A 173 -7.11 -33.78 74.11
N ASN A 174 -7.45 -34.86 73.39
CA ASN A 174 -8.23 -35.97 73.93
C ASN A 174 -7.47 -36.69 75.06
N THR A 175 -6.16 -36.95 74.92
CA THR A 175 -5.37 -37.54 76.01
C THR A 175 -5.27 -36.64 77.24
N ILE A 176 -5.18 -35.32 77.07
CA ILE A 176 -5.21 -34.36 78.18
C ILE A 176 -6.58 -34.37 78.86
N GLN A 177 -7.66 -34.43 78.09
CA GLN A 177 -9.02 -34.55 78.64
C GLN A 177 -9.19 -35.87 79.41
N ASN A 178 -8.70 -36.99 78.88
CA ASN A 178 -8.75 -38.27 79.58
C ASN A 178 -7.89 -38.26 80.85
N LEU A 179 -6.67 -37.72 80.80
CA LEU A 179 -5.82 -37.57 82.00
C LEU A 179 -6.46 -36.65 83.04
N LYS A 180 -7.14 -35.58 82.61
CA LYS A 180 -7.93 -34.75 83.53
C LYS A 180 -9.09 -35.51 84.13
N ALA A 181 -9.82 -36.29 83.33
CA ALA A 181 -10.91 -37.12 83.82
C ALA A 181 -10.40 -38.18 84.80
N THR A 182 -9.27 -38.84 84.51
CA THR A 182 -8.64 -39.80 85.43
C THR A 182 -8.13 -39.11 86.70
N LEU A 183 -7.54 -37.91 86.61
CA LEU A 183 -7.14 -37.16 87.81
C LEU A 183 -8.35 -36.70 88.64
N GLU A 184 -9.46 -36.35 87.99
CA GLU A 184 -10.73 -36.05 88.66
C GLU A 184 -11.32 -37.31 89.31
N GLU A 185 -11.27 -38.47 88.64
CA GLU A 185 -11.67 -39.77 89.18
C GLU A 185 -10.78 -40.21 90.36
N ASP A 186 -9.46 -40.06 90.24
CA ASP A 186 -8.49 -40.38 91.29
C ASP A 186 -8.66 -39.44 92.49
N ALA A 187 -8.94 -38.15 92.28
CA ALA A 187 -9.24 -37.22 93.36
C ALA A 187 -10.53 -37.59 94.11
N VAL A 188 -11.56 -38.04 93.40
CA VAL A 188 -12.80 -38.56 94.02
C VAL A 188 -12.51 -39.85 94.80
N MET A 189 -11.68 -40.75 94.27
CA MET A 189 -11.28 -41.99 94.95
C MET A 189 -10.39 -41.75 96.18
N GLU A 190 -9.53 -40.72 96.17
CA GLU A 190 -8.73 -40.31 97.33
C GLU A 190 -9.59 -39.64 98.42
N GLU A 191 -10.64 -38.89 98.04
CA GLU A 191 -11.66 -38.40 98.99
C GLU A 191 -12.44 -39.57 99.61
N GLU A 192 -12.83 -40.58 98.81
CA GLU A 192 -13.50 -41.80 99.33
C GLU A 192 -12.58 -42.66 100.22
N GLN A 193 -11.27 -42.72 99.95
CA GLN A 193 -10.30 -43.43 100.81
C GLN A 193 -9.96 -42.68 102.11
N GLN A 194 -9.97 -41.35 102.11
CA GLN A 194 -9.84 -40.57 103.35
C GLN A 194 -11.07 -40.72 104.24
N ASP A 195 -12.27 -40.79 103.66
CA ASP A 195 -13.50 -41.09 104.40
C ASP A 195 -13.49 -42.52 104.99
N GLU A 196 -12.92 -43.52 104.30
CA GLU A 196 -12.77 -44.89 104.81
C GLU A 196 -11.68 -45.04 105.90
N ASP A 197 -10.56 -44.31 105.80
CA ASP A 197 -9.50 -44.32 106.82
C ASP A 197 -9.89 -43.50 108.08
N GLU A 198 -10.67 -42.41 107.94
CA GLU A 198 -11.25 -41.69 109.09
C GLU A 198 -12.33 -42.52 109.82
N GLU A 199 -13.12 -43.35 109.11
CA GLU A 199 -14.05 -44.30 109.74
C GLU A 199 -13.32 -45.42 110.51
N MET A 200 -12.14 -45.87 110.05
CA MET A 200 -11.36 -46.91 110.72
C MET A 200 -10.60 -46.41 111.97
N GLU A 201 -10.14 -45.16 112.02
CA GLU A 201 -9.57 -44.55 113.24
C GLU A 201 -10.64 -44.26 114.33
N ASP A 202 -11.90 -43.97 113.96
CA ASP A 202 -13.00 -43.74 114.93
C ASP A 202 -13.53 -45.06 115.54
N VAL A 203 -13.24 -46.22 114.93
CA VAL A 203 -13.58 -47.55 115.50
C VAL A 203 -12.54 -48.01 116.53
N GLU A 204 -11.23 -47.85 116.29
CA GLU A 204 -10.19 -48.23 117.27
C GLU A 204 -10.16 -47.33 118.53
N SER A 205 -10.62 -46.08 118.39
CA SER A 205 -10.74 -45.13 119.50
C SER A 205 -11.89 -45.49 120.47
N LYS A 206 -12.93 -46.19 120.00
CA LYS A 206 -14.14 -46.51 120.80
C LYS A 206 -14.08 -47.83 121.56
N GLU A 207 -13.14 -48.73 121.28
CA GLU A 207 -13.01 -50.00 122.03
C GLU A 207 -12.20 -49.89 123.35
N LYS A 208 -11.46 -48.80 123.59
CA LYS A 208 -10.64 -48.64 124.81
C LYS A 208 -11.32 -47.91 125.98
N GLU A 209 -12.52 -47.36 125.82
CA GLU A 209 -13.14 -46.50 126.85
C GLU A 209 -14.53 -46.94 127.33
N ASN A 210 -14.91 -48.21 127.19
CA ASN A 210 -16.15 -48.69 127.82
C ASN A 210 -16.06 -50.16 128.27
N GLY A 211 -15.79 -50.38 129.57
CA GLY A 211 -15.99 -51.71 130.13
C GLY A 211 -15.27 -52.07 131.42
N ARG A 212 -14.91 -51.12 132.29
CA ARG A 212 -14.55 -51.46 133.67
C ARG A 212 -15.78 -51.33 134.57
N SER A 213 -16.36 -52.45 134.97
CA SER A 213 -17.04 -52.54 136.26
C SER A 213 -17.00 -53.94 136.87
N PRO A 214 -16.95 -54.05 138.22
CA PRO A 214 -16.32 -55.17 138.94
C PRO A 214 -17.27 -55.91 139.90
N SER A 215 -16.89 -57.09 140.42
CA SER A 215 -17.06 -57.46 141.84
C SER A 215 -16.58 -58.89 142.16
N SER A 216 -15.76 -58.97 143.21
CA SER A 216 -15.25 -60.10 144.02
C SER A 216 -16.36 -60.99 144.63
N PRO A 217 -16.08 -61.99 145.49
CA PRO A 217 -14.81 -62.61 145.92
C PRO A 217 -14.65 -64.10 145.56
#